data_AF-A0A1Q4EDX5-F1
#
_entry.id   AF-A0A1Q4EDX5-F1
#
_cell.length_a   1.000
_cell.length_b   1.000
_cell.length_c   1.000
_cell.angle_alpha   90.00
_cell.angle_beta   90.00
_cell.angle_gamma   90.00
#
_symmetry.space_group_name_H-M   'P 1'
#
loop_
_entity.id
_entity.type
_entity.pdbx_description
1 polymer ?
#
loop_
_entity_poly.entity_id
_entity_poly.type
_entity_poly.pdbx_seq_one_letter_code
_entity_poly.pdbx_strand_id
1 'polypeptide(L)'
;MTPFDTALRVQRREVDTVKVSISVEIETISTLNHQTRAHEIRIREERALAATVPIASDAWTLRMKAERARLDRQSQLAHGRLTHLRAQAVEAYGTMRAIEGAADRFKDEAERAAAGAEQAMIDDIAAAKLVVARRNAERSA
;
A
#
# COMPACT_ATOMS: atom_id res chain seq x y z
N MET A 1 9.10 15.06 -17.22
CA MET A 1 8.14 13.96 -17.06
C MET A 1 8.81 12.69 -17.55
N THR A 2 9.02 11.69 -16.69
CA THR A 2 9.59 10.40 -17.09
C THR A 2 8.48 9.47 -17.63
N PRO A 3 8.82 8.44 -18.42
CA PRO A 3 7.85 7.42 -18.85
C PRO A 3 7.14 6.71 -17.69
N PHE A 4 7.73 6.73 -16.49
CA PHE A 4 7.22 6.05 -15.30
C PHE A 4 6.24 6.91 -14.47
N ASP A 5 6.17 8.22 -14.69
CA ASP A 5 5.42 9.15 -13.82
C ASP A 5 3.92 8.79 -13.77
N THR A 6 3.33 8.40 -14.90
CA THR A 6 1.92 7.99 -14.96
C THR A 6 1.68 6.68 -14.21
N ALA A 7 2.55 5.70 -14.40
CA ALA A 7 2.45 4.40 -13.72
C ALA A 7 2.61 4.56 -12.20
N LEU A 8 3.59 5.35 -11.75
CA LEU A 8 3.80 5.65 -10.33
C LEU A 8 2.59 6.36 -9.72
N ARG A 9 1.97 7.30 -10.44
CA ARG A 9 0.78 8.01 -9.96
C ARG A 9 -0.41 7.06 -9.78
N VAL A 10 -0.63 6.13 -10.72
CA VAL A 10 -1.69 5.12 -10.62
C VAL A 10 -1.43 4.22 -9.42
N GLN A 11 -0.21 3.70 -9.30
CA GLN A 11 0.16 2.78 -8.22
C GLN A 11 0.09 3.41 -6.83
N ARG A 12 0.47 4.68 -6.68
CA ARG A 12 0.27 5.41 -5.42
C ARG A 12 -1.20 5.50 -5.02
N ARG A 13 -2.10 5.76 -5.98
CA ARG A 13 -3.56 5.79 -5.72
C ARG A 13 -4.11 4.42 -5.34
N GLU A 14 -3.61 3.35 -5.95
CA GLU A 14 -3.98 1.98 -5.59
C GLU A 14 -3.55 1.66 -4.16
N VAL A 15 -2.30 1.95 -3.80
CA VAL A 15 -1.78 1.79 -2.43
C VAL A 15 -2.60 2.60 -1.42
N ASP A 16 -2.91 3.86 -1.71
CA ASP A 16 -3.69 4.71 -0.80
C ASP A 16 -5.13 4.20 -0.64
N THR A 17 -5.73 3.68 -1.71
CA THR A 17 -7.06 3.05 -1.67
C THR A 17 -7.06 1.85 -0.74
N VAL A 18 -6.08 0.96 -0.88
CA VAL A 18 -5.98 -0.24 -0.02
C VAL A 18 -5.75 0.14 1.44
N LYS A 19 -4.92 1.15 1.73
CA LYS A 19 -4.74 1.66 3.11
C LYS A 19 -6.06 2.12 3.72
N VAL A 20 -6.86 2.88 2.98
CA VAL A 20 -8.16 3.37 3.46
C VAL A 20 -9.09 2.18 3.75
N SER A 21 -9.17 1.20 2.85
CA SER A 21 -9.97 -0.01 3.06
C SER A 21 -9.53 -0.80 4.29
N ILE A 22 -8.22 -0.93 4.53
CA ILE A 22 -7.67 -1.57 5.74
C ILE A 22 -8.13 -0.84 7.00
N SER A 23 -8.02 0.50 7.03
CA SER A 23 -8.45 1.30 8.18
C SER A 23 -9.95 1.12 8.48
N VAL A 24 -10.79 1.07 7.44
CA VAL A 24 -12.24 0.84 7.57
C VAL A 24 -12.53 -0.55 8.17
N GLU A 25 -11.87 -1.60 7.72
CA GLU A 25 -12.09 -2.95 8.29
C GLU A 25 -11.54 -3.06 9.72
N ILE A 26 -10.44 -2.38 10.07
CA ILE A 26 -9.95 -2.30 11.46
C ILE A 26 -11.00 -1.64 12.36
N GLU A 27 -11.58 -0.52 11.94
CA GLU A 27 -12.63 0.17 12.69
C GLU A 27 -13.88 -0.69 12.83
N THR A 28 -14.23 -1.43 11.77
CA THR A 28 -15.34 -2.40 11.78
C THR A 28 -15.11 -3.49 12.83
N ILE A 29 -13.91 -4.07 12.87
CA ILE A 29 -13.54 -5.08 13.88
C ILE A 29 -13.59 -4.49 15.30
N SER A 30 -13.08 -3.27 15.49
CA SER A 30 -13.14 -2.56 16.77
C SER A 30 -14.58 -2.38 17.26
N THR A 31 -15.47 -1.94 16.35
CA THR A 31 -16.90 -1.77 16.63
C THR A 31 -17.56 -3.10 16.99
N LEU A 32 -17.29 -4.17 16.24
CA LEU A 32 -17.83 -5.51 16.53
C LEU A 32 -17.34 -6.05 17.88
N ASN A 33 -16.09 -5.80 18.24
CA ASN A 33 -15.55 -6.16 19.55
C ASN A 33 -16.26 -5.41 20.68
N HIS A 34 -16.52 -4.11 20.50
CA HIS A 34 -17.28 -3.33 21.46
C HIS A 34 -18.72 -3.86 21.62
N GLN A 35 -19.41 -4.13 20.51
CA GLN A 35 -20.75 -4.71 20.50
C GLN A 35 -20.80 -6.08 21.20
N THR A 36 -19.78 -6.91 20.97
CA THR A 36 -19.64 -8.23 21.60
C THR A 36 -19.49 -8.10 23.11
N ARG A 37 -18.65 -7.18 23.59
CA ARG A 37 -18.51 -6.91 25.03
C ARG A 37 -19.81 -6.39 25.64
N ALA A 38 -20.49 -5.46 24.97
CA ALA A 38 -21.78 -4.94 25.43
C ALA A 38 -22.87 -6.02 25.46
N HIS A 39 -22.83 -6.97 24.53
CA HIS A 39 -23.71 -8.15 24.54
C HIS A 39 -23.44 -9.07 25.73
N GLU A 40 -22.17 -9.34 26.03
CA GLU A 40 -21.76 -10.15 27.19
C GLU A 40 -22.16 -9.52 28.53
N ILE A 41 -22.02 -8.19 28.64
CA ILE A 41 -22.47 -7.44 29.83
C ILE A 41 -23.98 -7.59 30.01
N ARG A 42 -24.77 -7.37 28.95
CA ARG A 42 -26.24 -7.55 29.00
C ARG A 42 -26.65 -8.96 29.39
N ILE A 43 -25.94 -9.99 28.92
CA ILE A 43 -26.20 -11.37 29.35
C ILE A 43 -25.94 -11.55 30.85
N ARG A 44 -24.85 -10.98 31.35
CA ARG A 44 -24.49 -11.09 32.76
C ARG A 44 -25.51 -10.40 33.66
N GLU A 45 -25.94 -9.20 33.29
CA GLU A 45 -26.95 -8.43 34.00
C GLU A 45 -28.29 -9.17 34.05
N GLU A 46 -28.76 -9.68 32.90
CA GLU A 46 -30.00 -10.45 32.86
C GLU A 46 -29.91 -11.72 33.72
N ARG A 47 -28.78 -12.44 33.70
CA ARG A 47 -28.57 -13.62 34.55
C ARG A 47 -28.61 -13.28 36.04
N ALA A 48 -28.10 -12.12 36.43
CA ALA A 48 -28.16 -11.67 37.82
C ALA A 48 -29.60 -11.34 38.25
N LEU A 49 -30.40 -10.76 37.36
CA LEU A 49 -31.82 -10.47 37.60
C LEU A 49 -32.69 -11.74 37.60
N ALA A 50 -32.44 -12.66 36.68
CA ALA A 50 -33.16 -13.94 36.63
C ALA A 50 -32.90 -14.82 37.87
N ALA A 51 -31.78 -14.61 38.58
CA ALA A 51 -31.53 -15.28 39.86
C ALA A 51 -32.47 -14.80 40.99
N THR A 52 -33.12 -13.65 40.85
CA THR A 52 -34.00 -13.06 41.87
C THR A 52 -35.49 -13.25 41.59
N VAL A 53 -35.87 -13.71 40.39
CA VAL A 53 -37.27 -13.89 39.97
C VAL A 53 -37.41 -15.18 39.16
N PRO A 54 -38.40 -16.06 39.42
CA PRO A 54 -38.53 -17.36 38.75
C PRO A 54 -39.17 -17.25 37.35
N ILE A 55 -38.70 -16.31 36.52
CA ILE A 55 -39.20 -16.10 35.15
C ILE A 55 -38.04 -16.34 34.19
N ALA A 56 -38.02 -17.53 33.57
CA ALA A 56 -37.12 -17.82 32.45
C ALA A 56 -37.82 -17.44 31.14
N SER A 57 -37.31 -16.44 30.42
CA SER A 57 -37.77 -16.13 29.06
C SER A 57 -36.91 -16.87 28.03
N ASP A 58 -37.37 -18.04 27.59
CA ASP A 58 -36.71 -18.83 26.54
C ASP A 58 -36.55 -18.04 25.24
N ALA A 59 -37.52 -17.18 24.91
CA ALA A 59 -37.49 -16.32 23.74
C ALA A 59 -36.37 -15.27 23.80
N TRP A 60 -36.11 -14.69 24.97
CA TRP A 60 -34.98 -13.77 25.17
C TRP A 60 -33.64 -14.50 24.99
N THR A 61 -33.51 -15.68 25.59
CA THR A 61 -32.28 -16.49 25.50
C THR A 61 -31.98 -16.88 24.05
N LEU A 62 -32.99 -17.31 23.29
CA LEU A 62 -32.85 -17.62 21.87
C LEU A 62 -32.40 -16.41 21.06
N ARG A 63 -32.98 -15.23 21.33
CA ARG A 63 -32.58 -13.97 20.68
C ARG A 63 -31.12 -13.62 20.97
N MET A 64 -30.69 -13.75 22.21
CA MET A 64 -29.31 -13.44 22.59
C MET A 64 -28.30 -14.41 21.97
N LYS A 65 -28.64 -15.70 21.86
CA LYS A 65 -27.83 -16.68 21.11
C LYS A 65 -27.72 -16.34 19.64
N ALA A 66 -28.84 -15.99 19.00
CA ALA A 66 -28.85 -15.60 17.59
C ALA A 66 -28.02 -14.33 17.34
N GLU A 67 -28.12 -13.35 18.23
CA GLU A 67 -27.35 -12.11 18.16
C GLU A 67 -25.85 -12.36 18.34
N ARG A 68 -25.45 -13.24 19.28
CA ARG A 68 -24.04 -13.63 19.42
C ARG A 68 -23.51 -14.29 18.15
N ALA A 69 -24.25 -15.26 17.61
CA ALA A 69 -23.87 -15.93 16.37
C ALA A 69 -23.76 -14.96 15.19
N ARG A 70 -24.60 -13.92 15.15
CA ARG A 70 -24.51 -12.85 14.15
C ARG A 70 -23.23 -12.04 14.29
N LEU A 71 -22.89 -11.61 15.51
CA LEU A 71 -21.65 -10.87 15.81
C LEU A 71 -20.40 -11.70 15.48
N ASP A 72 -20.38 -12.98 15.87
CA ASP A 72 -19.26 -13.88 15.59
C ASP A 72 -19.05 -14.06 14.08
N ARG A 73 -20.13 -14.27 13.31
CA ARG A 73 -20.05 -14.36 11.84
C ARG A 73 -19.54 -13.06 11.22
N GLN A 74 -20.02 -11.90 11.68
CA GLN A 74 -19.57 -10.61 11.18
C GLN A 74 -18.09 -10.37 11.49
N SER A 75 -17.63 -10.74 12.69
CA SER A 75 -16.24 -10.65 13.09
C SER A 75 -15.35 -11.52 12.20
N GLN A 76 -15.74 -12.78 11.97
CA GLN A 76 -15.00 -13.68 11.08
C GLN A 76 -14.90 -13.13 9.65
N LEU A 77 -16.00 -12.60 9.10
CA LEU A 77 -15.99 -11.99 7.77
C LEU A 77 -15.08 -10.76 7.70
N ALA A 78 -15.14 -9.86 8.70
CA ALA A 78 -14.29 -8.68 8.74
C ALA A 78 -12.81 -9.04 8.86
N HIS A 79 -12.46 -10.03 9.69
CA HIS A 79 -11.09 -10.55 9.77
C HIS A 79 -10.62 -11.20 8.46
N GLY A 80 -11.50 -11.93 7.77
CA GLY A 80 -11.22 -12.48 6.45
C GLY A 80 -10.93 -11.39 5.42
N ARG A 81 -11.77 -10.35 5.38
CA ARG A 81 -11.57 -9.19 4.50
C ARG A 81 -10.27 -8.44 4.82
N LEU A 82 -9.97 -8.20 6.09
CA LEU A 82 -8.72 -7.56 6.50
C LEU A 82 -7.49 -8.38 6.07
N THR A 83 -7.56 -9.71 6.16
CA THR A 83 -6.47 -10.59 5.71
C THR A 83 -6.26 -10.46 4.21
N HIS A 84 -7.34 -10.46 3.43
CA HIS A 84 -7.26 -10.28 1.98
C HIS A 84 -6.71 -8.89 1.59
N LEU A 85 -7.19 -7.82 2.23
CA LEU A 85 -6.70 -6.47 1.99
C LEU A 85 -5.21 -6.32 2.32
N ARG A 86 -4.71 -6.99 3.36
CA ARG A 86 -3.28 -7.01 3.69
C ARG A 86 -2.45 -7.70 2.61
N ALA A 87 -2.94 -8.81 2.06
CA ALA A 87 -2.27 -9.46 0.93
C ALA A 87 -2.23 -8.54 -0.30
N GLN A 88 -3.36 -7.90 -0.64
CA GLN A 88 -3.42 -6.90 -1.71
C GLN A 88 -2.48 -5.73 -1.48
N ALA A 89 -2.35 -5.26 -0.23
CA ALA A 89 -1.41 -4.20 0.11
C ALA A 89 0.03 -4.62 -0.20
N VAL A 90 0.44 -5.82 0.22
CA VAL A 90 1.78 -6.34 -0.06
C VAL A 90 2.07 -6.37 -1.57
N GLU A 91 1.13 -6.83 -2.37
CA GLU A 91 1.26 -6.86 -3.84
C GLU A 91 1.36 -5.47 -4.45
N ALA A 92 0.48 -4.54 -4.05
CA ALA A 92 0.47 -3.16 -4.53
C ALA A 92 1.78 -2.42 -4.17
N TYR A 93 2.24 -2.58 -2.93
CA TYR A 93 3.52 -2.02 -2.49
C TYR A 93 4.70 -2.62 -3.24
N GLY A 94 4.72 -3.92 -3.46
CA GLY A 94 5.76 -4.60 -4.23
C GLY A 94 5.83 -4.07 -5.67
N THR A 95 4.67 -3.93 -6.32
CA THR A 95 4.55 -3.40 -7.69
C THR A 95 5.02 -1.95 -7.77
N MET A 96 4.55 -1.10 -6.86
CA MET A 96 4.99 0.30 -6.78
C MET A 96 6.50 0.38 -6.61
N ARG A 97 7.09 -0.43 -5.72
CA ARG A 97 8.53 -0.42 -5.46
C ARG A 97 9.35 -0.89 -6.66
N ALA A 98 8.85 -1.87 -7.41
CA ALA A 98 9.49 -2.32 -8.65
C ALA A 98 9.53 -1.21 -9.71
N ILE A 99 8.44 -0.44 -9.84
CA ILE A 99 8.36 0.69 -10.78
C ILE A 99 9.26 1.83 -10.33
N GLU A 100 9.30 2.16 -9.04
CA GLU A 100 10.24 3.15 -8.49
C GLU A 100 11.69 2.78 -8.84
N GLY A 101 12.08 1.53 -8.60
CA GLY A 101 13.42 1.06 -8.94
C GLY A 101 13.72 1.09 -10.44
N ALA A 102 12.72 0.86 -11.31
CA ALA A 102 12.88 1.01 -12.76
C ALA A 102 13.03 2.48 -13.17
N ALA A 103 12.28 3.38 -12.53
CA ALA A 103 12.36 4.82 -12.77
C ALA A 103 13.73 5.38 -12.35
N ASP A 104 14.27 4.92 -11.22
CA ASP A 104 15.59 5.36 -10.74
C ASP A 104 16.70 4.87 -11.68
N ARG A 105 16.69 3.59 -12.09
CA ARG A 105 17.63 3.07 -13.11
C ARG A 105 17.55 3.85 -14.43
N PHE A 106 16.36 4.26 -14.84
CA PHE A 106 16.18 5.06 -16.05
C PHE A 106 16.83 6.44 -15.92
N LYS A 107 16.71 7.09 -14.76
CA LYS A 107 17.39 8.38 -14.51
C LYS A 107 18.90 8.20 -14.54
N ASP A 108 19.42 7.19 -13.86
CA ASP A 108 20.86 6.91 -13.83
C ASP A 108 21.42 6.65 -15.24
N GLU A 109 20.67 5.94 -16.09
CA GLU A 109 21.04 5.71 -17.49
C GLU A 109 21.01 7.01 -18.30
N ALA A 110 19.96 7.83 -18.14
CA ALA A 110 19.85 9.10 -18.83
C ALA A 110 20.98 10.08 -18.44
N GLU A 111 21.35 10.12 -17.15
CA GLU A 111 22.47 10.91 -16.65
C GLU A 111 23.81 10.44 -17.22
N ARG A 112 24.06 9.12 -17.24
CA ARG A 112 25.26 8.54 -17.86
C ARG A 112 25.34 8.83 -19.35
N ALA A 113 24.22 8.71 -20.07
CA ALA A 113 24.16 9.01 -21.50
C ALA A 113 24.44 10.50 -21.78
N ALA A 114 23.89 11.41 -20.96
CA ALA A 114 24.14 12.84 -21.08
C ALA A 114 25.62 13.19 -20.83
N ALA A 115 26.21 12.64 -19.77
CA ALA A 115 27.64 12.84 -19.46
C ALA A 115 28.55 12.27 -20.57
N GLY A 116 28.21 11.10 -21.12
CA GLY A 116 28.93 10.51 -22.25
C GLY A 116 28.86 11.36 -23.52
N ALA A 117 27.70 11.96 -23.81
CA ALA A 117 27.53 12.86 -24.94
C ALA A 117 28.33 14.16 -24.77
N GLU A 118 28.37 14.73 -23.55
CA GLU A 118 29.18 15.91 -23.24
C GLU A 118 30.67 15.62 -23.42
N GLN A 119 31.16 14.48 -22.92
CA GLN A 119 32.55 14.08 -23.06
C GLN A 119 32.93 13.85 -24.54
N ALA A 120 32.07 13.16 -25.31
CA ALA A 120 32.31 12.93 -26.74
C ALA A 120 32.44 14.26 -27.51
N MET A 121 31.61 15.26 -27.18
CA MET A 121 31.70 16.59 -27.78
C MET A 121 33.02 17.30 -27.44
N ILE A 122 33.50 17.17 -26.20
CA ILE A 122 34.80 17.73 -25.78
C ILE A 122 35.94 17.06 -26.54
N ASP A 123 35.91 15.73 -26.65
CA ASP A 123 36.93 14.94 -27.33
C ASP A 123 36.98 15.27 -28.83
N ASP A 124 35.83 15.43 -29.49
CA ASP A 124 35.72 15.84 -30.89
C ASP A 124 36.34 17.24 -31.12
N ILE A 125 36.07 18.19 -30.24
CA ILE A 125 36.66 19.54 -30.30
C ILE A 125 38.18 19.48 -30.10
N ALA A 126 38.65 18.68 -29.14
CA ALA A 126 40.07 18.51 -28.87
C ALA A 126 40.80 17.87 -30.06
N ALA A 127 40.23 16.81 -30.64
CA ALA A 127 40.76 16.14 -31.83
C ALA A 127 40.83 17.09 -33.03
N ALA A 128 39.77 17.88 -33.27
CA ALA A 128 39.75 18.88 -34.35
C ALA A 128 40.87 19.93 -34.19
N LYS A 129 41.08 20.44 -32.96
CA LYS A 129 42.17 21.39 -32.66
C LYS A 129 43.54 20.77 -32.91
N LEU A 130 43.74 19.51 -32.53
CA LEU A 130 45.01 18.81 -32.72
C LEU A 130 45.32 18.60 -34.21
N VAL A 131 44.32 18.25 -35.03
CA VAL A 131 44.47 18.12 -36.49
C VAL A 131 44.86 19.46 -37.13
N VAL A 132 44.24 20.56 -36.72
CA VAL A 132 44.59 21.91 -37.20
C VAL A 132 46.01 22.29 -36.80
N ALA A 133 46.40 22.07 -35.54
CA ALA A 133 47.74 22.37 -35.05
C ALA A 133 48.82 21.59 -35.82
N ARG A 134 48.57 20.30 -36.09
CA ARG A 134 49.48 19.46 -36.88
C ARG A 134 49.64 19.95 -38.32
N ARG A 135 48.54 20.30 -39.00
CA ARG A 135 48.60 20.87 -40.36
C ARG A 135 49.37 22.20 -40.41
N ASN A 136 49.26 23.03 -39.38
CA ASN A 136 49.99 24.29 -39.31
C ASN A 136 51.50 24.04 -39.11
N ALA A 137 51.87 23.10 -38.24
CA ALA A 137 53.27 22.71 -38.04
C ALA A 137 53.92 22.15 -39.32
N GLU A 138 53.20 21.31 -40.08
CA GLU A 138 53.66 20.77 -41.36
C GLU A 138 53.82 21.86 -42.45
N ARG A 139 53.14 23.00 -42.34
CA ARG A 139 53.26 24.13 -43.28
C ARG A 139 54.37 25.13 -42.92
N SER A 140 54.83 25.13 -41.67
CA SER A 140 55.88 26.02 -41.18
C SER A 140 57.27 25.37 -41.16
N ALA A 141 57.36 24.09 -41.55
CA ALA A 141 58.59 23.35 -41.82
C ALA A 141 58.90 23.38 -43.32
#